data_AF-A0A373A4E5-F1
#
_entry.id   AF-A0A373A4E5-F1
#
_cell.length_a   1.000
_cell.length_b   1.000
_cell.length_c   1.000
_cell.angle_alpha   90.00
_cell.angle_beta   90.00
_cell.angle_gamma   90.00
#
_symmetry.space_group_name_H-M   'P 1'
#
loop_
_entity.id
_entity.type
_entity.pdbx_description
1 polymer ?
#
loop_
_entity_poly.entity_id
_entity_poly.type
_entity_poly.pdbx_seq_one_letter_code
_entity_poly.pdbx_strand_id
1 'polypeptide(L)'
;MTVTTKARAAKAVAATGKRPSIAQDEALEQETHFDFRGTEYTIPAPLDMPVEVMELAGSDDTVGMLKAILGEDQWSGFLSDKPKMRDLLEFAEVLSEAAGFGEPGN
;
A
#
# COMPACT_ATOMS: atom_id res chain seq x y z
N MET A 1 -1.95 -57.67 -23.70
CA MET A 1 -1.53 -56.96 -22.47
C MET A 1 -2.19 -55.59 -22.48
N THR A 2 -2.88 -55.28 -21.39
CA THR A 2 -3.90 -54.24 -21.21
C THR A 2 -3.31 -52.90 -20.72
N VAL A 3 -3.93 -51.81 -21.20
CA VAL A 3 -4.09 -50.45 -20.65
C VAL A 3 -2.89 -49.61 -20.18
N THR A 4 -2.82 -48.36 -20.66
CA THR A 4 -2.53 -47.18 -19.83
C THR A 4 -3.27 -45.96 -20.39
N THR A 5 -3.73 -45.14 -19.47
CA THR A 5 -4.94 -44.31 -19.53
C THR A 5 -4.64 -42.86 -19.90
N LYS A 6 -5.55 -42.30 -20.70
CA LYS A 6 -6.01 -40.90 -20.81
C LYS A 6 -5.77 -40.00 -19.58
N ALA A 7 -5.29 -38.77 -19.79
CA ALA A 7 -5.72 -37.58 -19.05
C ALA A 7 -5.46 -36.27 -19.83
N ARG A 8 -6.52 -35.45 -19.88
CA ARG A 8 -6.64 -34.08 -20.41
C ARG A 8 -6.46 -33.12 -19.22
N ALA A 9 -5.94 -31.91 -19.43
CA ALA A 9 -6.47 -30.63 -18.90
C ALA A 9 -5.39 -29.55 -18.73
N ALA A 10 -5.76 -28.35 -19.20
CA ALA A 10 -5.13 -27.07 -18.92
C ALA A 10 -5.02 -26.81 -17.41
N LYS A 11 -3.97 -26.10 -17.00
CA LYS A 11 -3.93 -25.47 -15.67
C LYS A 11 -3.57 -23.99 -15.82
N ALA A 12 -4.62 -23.19 -15.69
CA ALA A 12 -4.53 -21.77 -15.39
C ALA A 12 -3.62 -21.55 -14.18
N VAL A 13 -2.68 -20.63 -14.29
CA VAL A 13 -1.98 -20.11 -13.10
C VAL A 13 -2.96 -19.18 -12.43
N ALA A 14 -3.38 -19.62 -11.25
CA ALA A 14 -4.45 -19.07 -10.45
C ALA A 14 -4.21 -17.59 -10.12
N ALA A 15 -5.30 -16.83 -10.19
CA ALA A 15 -5.45 -15.60 -9.44
C ALA A 15 -5.09 -15.86 -7.97
N THR A 16 -4.11 -15.11 -7.46
CA THR A 16 -3.77 -15.07 -6.05
C THR A 16 -4.96 -14.46 -5.30
N GLY A 17 -5.84 -15.33 -4.82
CA GLY A 17 -6.79 -14.96 -3.77
C GLY A 17 -6.03 -14.72 -2.48
N LYS A 18 -5.88 -13.46 -2.08
CA LYS A 18 -5.40 -13.11 -0.74
C LYS A 18 -6.64 -12.96 0.14
N ARG A 19 -6.88 -13.95 1.01
CA ARG A 19 -7.81 -13.84 2.14
C ARG A 19 -7.13 -12.98 3.22
N PRO A 20 -7.69 -11.87 3.70
CA PRO A 20 -7.16 -11.23 4.89
C PRO A 20 -8.02 -11.64 6.08
N SER A 21 -7.52 -12.54 6.90
CA SER A 21 -8.03 -12.75 8.26
C SER A 21 -6.86 -13.22 9.11
N ILE A 22 -6.47 -12.40 10.11
CA ILE A 22 -5.29 -12.45 11.02
C ILE A 22 -4.20 -11.37 10.74
N ALA A 23 -4.21 -10.69 9.59
CA ALA A 23 -3.12 -9.77 9.19
C ALA A 23 -3.20 -8.32 9.74
N GLN A 24 -3.95 -8.04 10.82
CA GLN A 24 -4.13 -6.66 11.31
C GLN A 24 -3.04 -6.24 12.32
N ASP A 25 -2.65 -7.09 13.26
CA ASP A 25 -1.58 -6.79 14.22
C ASP A 25 -0.18 -6.85 13.59
N GLU A 26 0.09 -7.83 12.71
CA GLU A 26 1.38 -7.96 12.02
C GLU A 26 1.62 -6.86 10.97
N ALA A 27 0.58 -6.13 10.53
CA ALA A 27 0.70 -5.02 9.59
C ALA A 27 1.23 -3.73 10.25
N LEU A 28 1.15 -3.63 11.58
CA LEU A 28 1.70 -2.48 12.32
C LEU A 28 3.23 -2.53 12.43
N GLU A 29 3.84 -3.68 12.19
CA GLU A 29 5.27 -3.94 12.31
C GLU A 29 5.98 -4.13 10.97
N GLN A 30 5.23 -4.08 9.85
CA GLN A 30 5.75 -4.36 8.51
C GLN A 30 5.54 -3.18 7.57
N GLU A 31 6.44 -3.05 6.59
CA GLU A 31 6.26 -2.15 5.46
C GLU A 31 5.02 -2.54 4.66
N THR A 32 4.20 -1.55 4.30
CA THR A 32 3.02 -1.77 3.46
C THR A 32 3.34 -1.34 2.04
N HIS A 33 3.02 -2.19 1.09
CA HIS A 33 3.11 -1.87 -0.34
C HIS A 33 1.71 -1.64 -0.89
N PHE A 34 1.55 -0.59 -1.70
CA PHE A 34 0.32 -0.32 -2.42
C PHE A 34 0.61 0.17 -3.84
N ASP A 35 -0.26 -0.19 -4.79
CA ASP A 35 -0.20 0.35 -6.15
C ASP A 35 -1.02 1.64 -6.23
N PHE A 36 -0.41 2.69 -6.79
CA PHE A 36 -1.13 3.88 -7.21
C PHE A 36 -0.73 4.25 -8.63
N ARG A 37 -1.72 4.27 -9.53
CA ARG A 37 -1.55 4.58 -10.96
C ARG A 37 -0.53 3.67 -11.67
N GLY A 38 -0.43 2.40 -11.28
CA GLY A 38 0.54 1.47 -11.86
C GLY A 38 1.97 1.69 -11.40
N THR A 39 2.18 2.49 -10.34
CA THR A 39 3.43 2.62 -9.61
C THR A 39 3.24 2.00 -8.24
N GLU A 40 4.09 1.04 -7.89
CA GLU A 40 4.11 0.44 -6.55
C GLU A 40 4.88 1.38 -5.60
N TYR A 41 4.20 1.78 -4.53
CA TYR A 41 4.75 2.57 -3.44
C TYR A 41 4.91 1.68 -2.22
N THR A 42 5.98 1.93 -1.46
CA THR A 42 6.28 1.25 -0.21
C THR A 42 6.27 2.28 0.91
N ILE A 43 5.47 2.06 1.93
CA ILE A 43 5.44 2.89 3.13
C ILE A 43 5.98 2.09 4.31
N PRO A 44 6.77 2.72 5.18
CA PRO A 44 7.25 2.07 6.38
C PRO A 44 6.09 1.70 7.30
N ALA A 45 6.35 0.79 8.23
CA ALA A 45 5.41 0.42 9.27
C ALA A 45 4.95 1.68 10.04
N PRO A 46 3.69 1.76 10.50
CA PRO A 46 3.17 2.96 11.16
C PRO A 46 3.95 3.38 12.41
N LEU A 47 4.59 2.44 13.11
CA LEU A 47 5.45 2.72 14.26
C LEU A 47 6.91 3.07 13.88
N ASP A 48 7.31 2.81 12.64
CA ASP A 48 8.63 3.14 12.08
C ASP A 48 8.59 4.45 11.25
N MET A 49 7.41 5.07 11.13
CA MET A 49 7.26 6.35 10.45
C MET A 49 8.05 7.47 11.15
N PRO A 50 8.58 8.45 10.38
CA PRO A 50 9.24 9.61 10.95
C PRO A 50 8.32 10.37 11.92
N VAL A 51 8.85 10.80 13.08
CA VAL A 51 8.08 11.57 14.08
C VAL A 51 7.51 12.86 13.49
N GLU A 52 8.17 13.44 12.47
CA GLU A 52 7.67 14.60 11.74
C GLU A 52 6.28 14.37 11.13
N VAL A 53 5.90 13.13 10.77
CA VAL A 53 4.56 12.80 10.27
C VAL A 53 3.50 13.16 11.30
N MET A 54 3.74 12.87 12.58
CA MET A 54 2.83 13.21 13.67
C MET A 54 2.73 14.73 13.89
N GLU A 55 3.84 15.46 13.75
CA GLU A 55 3.85 16.93 13.87
C GLU A 55 3.09 17.60 12.72
N LEU A 56 3.26 17.06 11.50
CA LEU A 56 2.59 17.53 10.29
C LEU A 56 1.09 17.20 10.30
N ALA A 57 0.70 16.05 10.88
CA ALA A 57 -0.70 15.70 11.15
C ALA A 57 -1.39 16.70 12.07
N GLY A 58 -0.68 17.18 13.10
CA GLY A 58 -1.19 18.24 13.98
C GLY A 58 -1.35 19.60 13.30
N SER A 59 -0.69 19.81 12.16
CA SER A 59 -0.67 21.07 11.40
C SER A 59 -1.55 21.04 10.14
N ASP A 60 -2.28 19.95 9.89
CA ASP A 60 -3.08 19.72 8.67
C ASP A 60 -2.25 19.77 7.37
N ASP A 61 -0.93 19.55 7.46
CA ASP A 61 -0.04 19.62 6.30
C ASP A 61 0.04 18.26 5.59
N THR A 62 -1.01 17.93 4.84
CA THR A 62 -1.14 16.64 4.13
C THR A 62 0.01 16.38 3.17
N VAL A 63 0.50 17.42 2.49
CA VAL A 63 1.60 17.28 1.53
C VAL A 63 2.90 16.92 2.23
N GLY A 64 3.23 17.58 3.33
CA GLY A 64 4.39 17.26 4.15
C GLY A 64 4.29 15.86 4.74
N MET A 65 3.11 15.46 5.24
CA MET A 65 2.89 14.10 5.73
C MET A 65 3.21 13.05 4.66
N LEU A 66 2.66 13.20 3.45
CA LEU A 66 2.92 12.27 2.35
C LEU A 66 4.40 12.21 1.98
N LYS A 67 5.06 13.38 1.90
CA LYS A 67 6.49 13.47 1.61
C LYS A 67 7.32 12.78 2.69
N ALA A 68 6.98 12.96 3.96
CA ALA A 68 7.68 12.35 5.08
C ALA A 68 7.53 10.83 5.09
N ILE A 69 6.32 10.31 4.81
CA ILE A 69 6.03 8.87 4.79
C ILE A 69 6.71 8.18 3.60
N LEU A 70 6.63 8.78 2.41
CA LEU A 70 7.23 8.22 1.19
C LEU A 70 8.74 8.38 1.11
N GLY A 71 9.26 9.42 1.76
CA GLY A 71 10.62 9.89 1.56
C GLY A 71 10.81 10.63 0.23
N GLU A 72 12.00 11.22 0.07
CA GLU A 72 12.29 12.10 -1.06
C GLU A 72 12.32 11.37 -2.41
N ASP A 73 12.68 10.09 -2.43
CA ASP A 73 12.80 9.28 -3.65
C ASP A 73 11.43 8.99 -4.29
N GLN A 74 10.52 8.37 -3.53
CA GLN A 74 9.18 8.04 -3.99
C GLN A 74 8.32 9.29 -4.22
N TRP A 75 8.48 10.33 -3.39
CA TRP A 75 7.80 11.61 -3.59
C TRP A 75 8.23 12.30 -4.90
N SER A 76 9.52 12.22 -5.24
CA SER A 76 10.02 12.75 -6.52
C SER A 76 9.47 11.98 -7.72
N GLY A 77 9.31 10.66 -7.57
CA GLY A 77 8.61 9.81 -8.54
C GLY A 77 7.17 10.25 -8.75
N PHE A 78 6.42 10.43 -7.65
CA PHE A 78 5.05 10.92 -7.67
C PHE A 78 4.96 12.29 -8.36
N LEU A 79 5.80 13.27 -8.01
CA LEU A 79 5.79 14.59 -8.64
C LEU A 79 6.18 14.60 -10.12
N SER A 80 7.01 13.65 -10.56
CA SER A 80 7.44 13.53 -11.95
C SER A 80 6.28 13.22 -12.90
N ASP A 81 5.24 12.53 -12.40
CA ASP A 81 3.99 12.25 -13.13
C ASP A 81 3.08 13.49 -13.27
N LYS A 82 3.44 14.63 -12.64
CA LYS A 82 2.62 15.85 -12.55
C LYS A 82 1.19 15.55 -12.05
N PRO A 83 1.06 14.94 -10.87
CA PRO A 83 -0.23 14.63 -10.27
C PRO A 83 -1.00 15.91 -10.01
N LYS A 84 -2.31 15.86 -10.20
CA LYS A 84 -3.23 16.96 -9.89
C LYS A 84 -3.60 16.89 -8.41
N MET A 85 -4.15 17.98 -7.88
CA MET A 85 -4.66 17.99 -6.50
C MET A 85 -5.64 16.84 -6.20
N ARG A 86 -6.50 16.47 -7.15
CA ARG A 86 -7.40 15.32 -6.99
C ARG A 86 -6.64 14.02 -6.73
N ASP A 87 -5.52 13.85 -7.42
CA ASP A 87 -4.70 12.63 -7.36
C ASP A 87 -3.94 12.59 -6.04
N LEU A 88 -3.54 13.76 -5.54
CA LEU A 88 -2.93 13.88 -4.21
C LEU A 88 -3.92 13.52 -3.09
N LEU A 89 -5.19 13.92 -3.22
CA LEU A 89 -6.23 13.54 -2.25
C LEU A 89 -6.52 12.04 -2.31
N GLU A 90 -6.68 11.47 -3.52
CA GLU A 90 -6.86 10.02 -3.70
C GLU A 90 -5.66 9.24 -3.16
N PHE A 91 -4.44 9.72 -3.41
CA PHE A 91 -3.22 9.13 -2.87
C PHE A 91 -3.19 9.19 -1.34
N ALA A 92 -3.60 10.31 -0.75
CA ALA A 92 -3.65 10.46 0.70
C ALA A 92 -4.66 9.52 1.35
N GLU A 93 -5.83 9.31 0.75
CA GLU A 93 -6.80 8.32 1.21
C GLU A 93 -6.21 6.90 1.15
N VAL A 94 -5.69 6.49 -0.02
CA VAL A 94 -5.12 5.15 -0.20
C VAL A 94 -3.96 4.90 0.76
N LEU A 95 -3.10 5.90 0.95
CA LEU A 95 -1.98 5.81 1.89
C LEU A 95 -2.49 5.71 3.34
N SER A 96 -3.52 6.48 3.72
CA SER A 96 -4.10 6.42 5.07
C SER A 96 -4.75 5.08 5.35
N GLU A 97 -5.42 4.48 4.37
CA GLU A 97 -5.96 3.13 4.45
C GLU A 97 -4.84 2.08 4.55
N ALA A 98 -3.80 2.19 3.71
CA ALA A 98 -2.66 1.28 3.69
C ALA A 98 -1.82 1.32 4.97
N ALA A 99 -1.66 2.52 5.54
CA ALA A 99 -0.94 2.75 6.80
C ALA A 99 -1.75 2.33 8.04
N GLY A 100 -3.04 2.00 7.89
CA GLY A 100 -3.92 1.71 9.02
C GLY A 100 -4.29 2.93 9.86
N PHE A 101 -4.16 4.15 9.32
CA PHE A 101 -4.73 5.37 9.93
C PHE A 101 -6.26 5.41 9.78
N GLY A 102 -6.83 4.61 8.88
CA GLY A 102 -8.26 4.35 8.75
C GLY A 102 -8.75 3.34 9.78
N GLU A 103 -9.44 3.83 10.81
CA GLU A 103 -10.19 3.11 11.85
C GLU A 103 -9.41 2.04 12.65
N PRO A 104 -8.93 2.36 13.88
CA PRO A 104 -8.91 1.37 14.93
C PRO A 104 -10.37 1.00 15.23
N GLY A 105 -10.84 -0.08 14.61
CA GLY A 105 -12.23 -0.53 14.76
C GLY A 105 -12.60 -0.73 16.23
N ASN A 106 -13.51 0.11 16.73
CA ASN A 106 -14.54 -0.26 17.70
C ASN A 106 -15.80 0.60 17.56
#